data_AF-A0A1Q7YPJ9-F1
#
_entry.id   AF-A0A1Q7YPJ9-F1
#
_cell.length_a   1.000
_cell.length_b   1.000
_cell.length_c   1.000
_cell.angle_alpha   90.00
_cell.angle_beta   90.00
_cell.angle_gamma   90.00
#
_symmetry.space_group_name_H-M   'P 1'
#
loop_
_entity.id
_entity.type
_entity.pdbx_description
1 polymer ?
#
loop_
_entity_poly.entity_id
_entity_poly.type
_entity_poly.pdbx_seq_one_letter_code
_entity_poly.pdbx_strand_id
1 'polypeptide(L)'
;MWKKLSRDQKRALKKAKRPPLPRGAQALLPSPSLLQPLHNAGWDNYTVLHNLPQTEKMSEVLWEFLAPYTPLAPDREAMEKLLAMAIVAWNVTLFPGGERAQRLRELSTTLPAEARTDFLALIREMIARKERYFAQNTRYILNYELTEGRESYHLNVLSTLLPPPQAVPADSEEKP
;
A
#
# COMPACT_ATOMS: atom_id res chain seq x y z
N MET A 1 -10.54 -5.32 -53.54
CA MET A 1 -11.77 -5.50 -52.71
C MET A 1 -11.35 -5.90 -51.28
N TRP A 2 -11.17 -4.95 -50.37
CA TRP A 2 -10.70 -5.25 -49.00
C TRP A 2 -11.86 -5.70 -48.10
N LYS A 3 -11.81 -6.95 -47.62
CA LYS A 3 -12.79 -7.48 -46.65
C LYS A 3 -12.46 -6.92 -45.26
N LYS A 4 -13.36 -6.09 -44.70
CA LYS A 4 -13.26 -5.61 -43.32
C LYS A 4 -13.38 -6.80 -42.36
N LEU A 5 -12.35 -7.04 -41.54
CA LEU A 5 -12.40 -8.04 -40.47
C LEU A 5 -13.52 -7.69 -39.47
N SER A 6 -14.38 -8.65 -39.17
CA SER A 6 -15.42 -8.52 -38.15
C SER A 6 -14.81 -8.30 -36.76
N ARG A 7 -15.55 -7.62 -35.88
CA ARG A 7 -15.14 -7.36 -34.48
C ARG A 7 -14.75 -8.65 -33.75
N ASP A 8 -15.39 -9.77 -34.06
CA ASP A 8 -15.09 -11.06 -33.44
C ASP A 8 -13.78 -11.67 -33.94
N GLN A 9 -13.46 -11.48 -35.23
CA GLN A 9 -12.17 -11.92 -35.77
C GLN A 9 -11.01 -11.11 -35.16
N LYS A 10 -11.22 -9.82 -34.89
CA LYS A 10 -10.25 -8.99 -34.15
C LYS A 10 -10.08 -9.44 -32.70
N ARG A 11 -11.17 -9.85 -32.02
CA ARG A 11 -11.12 -10.41 -30.65
C ARG A 11 -10.38 -11.74 -30.61
N ALA A 12 -10.60 -12.63 -31.57
CA ALA A 12 -9.91 -13.91 -31.68
C ALA A 12 -8.40 -13.74 -31.93
N LEU A 13 -8.01 -12.83 -32.84
CA LEU A 13 -6.60 -12.52 -33.08
C LEU A 13 -5.91 -11.88 -31.87
N LYS A 14 -6.63 -11.10 -31.05
CA LYS A 14 -6.10 -10.51 -29.82
C LYS A 14 -5.92 -11.55 -28.70
N LYS A 15 -6.78 -12.58 -28.64
CA LYS A 15 -6.61 -13.74 -27.75
C LYS A 15 -5.45 -14.65 -28.20
N ALA A 16 -5.27 -14.84 -29.50
CA ALA A 16 -4.22 -15.71 -30.05
C ALA A 16 -2.81 -15.11 -29.98
N LYS A 17 -2.67 -13.78 -29.92
CA LYS A 17 -1.37 -13.10 -29.78
C LYS A 17 -0.81 -13.03 -28.36
N ARG A 18 -1.57 -13.46 -27.34
CA ARG A 18 -1.08 -13.53 -25.96
C ARG A 18 -0.63 -14.96 -25.68
N PRO A 19 0.68 -15.23 -25.48
CA PRO A 19 1.08 -16.55 -25.03
C PRO A 19 0.42 -16.80 -23.67
N PRO A 20 -0.17 -17.99 -23.44
CA PRO A 20 -0.66 -18.35 -22.12
C PRO A 20 0.55 -18.42 -21.20
N LEU A 21 0.67 -17.45 -20.30
CA LEU A 21 1.73 -17.46 -19.28
C LEU A 21 1.59 -18.73 -18.43
N PRO A 22 2.70 -19.41 -18.11
CA PRO A 22 2.67 -20.63 -17.31
C PRO A 22 1.95 -20.38 -15.98
N ARG A 23 1.08 -21.32 -15.59
CA ARG A 23 0.16 -21.23 -14.43
C ARG A 23 0.84 -21.03 -13.07
N GLY A 24 2.18 -21.06 -13.00
CA GLY A 24 2.97 -20.73 -11.80
C GLY A 24 3.53 -19.30 -11.75
N ALA A 25 3.52 -18.55 -12.85
CA ALA A 25 4.16 -17.23 -12.93
C ALA A 25 3.22 -16.05 -12.60
N GLN A 26 1.91 -16.30 -12.45
CA GLN A 26 0.93 -15.26 -12.10
C GLN A 26 0.98 -14.85 -10.62
N ALA A 27 1.65 -15.62 -9.77
CA ALA A 27 1.74 -15.33 -8.33
C ALA A 27 2.88 -14.34 -7.96
N LEU A 28 3.71 -13.91 -8.92
CA LEU A 28 4.99 -13.24 -8.61
C LEU A 28 5.17 -11.85 -9.20
N LEU A 29 4.26 -11.37 -10.05
CA LEU A 29 4.30 -9.99 -10.52
C LEU A 29 3.25 -9.17 -9.75
N PRO A 30 3.59 -7.96 -9.28
CA PRO A 30 2.62 -7.10 -8.66
C PRO A 30 1.54 -6.83 -9.70
N SER A 31 0.28 -6.85 -9.30
CA SER A 31 -0.80 -6.46 -10.19
C SER A 31 -0.47 -5.08 -10.78
N PRO A 32 -0.81 -4.82 -12.05
CA PRO A 32 -0.56 -3.50 -12.65
C PRO A 32 -1.17 -2.37 -11.82
N SER A 33 -2.28 -2.63 -11.11
CA SER A 33 -2.94 -1.73 -10.16
C SER A 33 -2.06 -1.32 -8.99
N LEU A 34 -1.19 -2.20 -8.47
CA LEU A 34 -0.27 -1.86 -7.39
C LEU A 34 0.77 -0.80 -7.79
N LEU A 35 1.14 -0.76 -9.07
CA LEU A 35 2.19 0.13 -9.60
C LEU A 35 1.64 1.41 -10.24
N GLN A 36 0.35 1.45 -10.56
CA GLN A 36 -0.30 2.62 -11.17
C GLN A 36 -0.07 3.93 -10.41
N PRO A 37 -0.17 3.98 -9.06
CA PRO A 37 0.09 5.21 -8.33
C PRO A 37 1.53 5.70 -8.45
N LEU A 38 2.51 4.79 -8.57
CA LEU A 38 3.91 5.18 -8.77
C LEU A 38 4.12 5.84 -10.12
N HIS A 39 3.57 5.25 -11.18
CA HIS A 39 3.65 5.83 -12.52
C HIS A 39 2.96 7.20 -12.58
N ASN A 40 1.76 7.33 -11.98
CA ASN A 40 1.05 8.60 -11.92
C ASN A 40 1.81 9.68 -11.12
N ALA A 41 2.64 9.26 -10.15
CA ALA A 41 3.50 10.15 -9.38
C ALA A 41 4.84 10.48 -10.08
N GLY A 42 5.05 10.00 -11.31
CA GLY A 42 6.29 10.22 -12.08
C GLY A 42 7.47 9.38 -11.59
N TRP A 43 7.21 8.33 -10.79
CA TRP A 43 8.22 7.37 -10.41
C TRP A 43 8.37 6.36 -11.54
N ASP A 44 9.18 6.70 -12.54
CA ASP A 44 9.45 5.82 -13.69
C ASP A 44 10.71 4.95 -13.48
N ASN A 45 11.55 5.32 -12.51
CA ASN A 45 12.80 4.63 -12.16
C ASN A 45 12.71 3.97 -10.78
N TYR A 46 11.89 2.92 -10.64
CA TYR A 46 11.85 2.08 -9.43
C TYR A 46 12.22 0.63 -9.74
N THR A 47 12.77 -0.06 -8.75
CA THR A 47 12.99 -1.50 -8.80
C THR A 47 12.13 -2.16 -7.73
N VAL A 48 11.20 -3.02 -8.15
CA VAL A 48 10.40 -3.83 -7.22
C VAL A 48 11.22 -5.06 -6.85
N LEU A 49 11.57 -5.18 -5.57
CA LEU A 49 12.20 -6.39 -5.05
C LEU A 49 11.13 -7.29 -4.46
N HIS A 50 11.09 -8.53 -4.93
CA HIS A 50 10.16 -9.54 -4.46
C HIS A 50 10.82 -10.46 -3.44
N ASN A 51 10.07 -10.81 -2.40
CA ASN A 51 10.38 -11.93 -1.50
C ASN A 51 11.83 -11.92 -0.98
N LEU A 52 12.28 -10.77 -0.47
CA LEU A 52 13.60 -10.61 0.12
C LEU A 52 13.75 -11.56 1.32
N PRO A 53 14.59 -12.60 1.25
CA PRO A 53 14.61 -13.70 2.22
C PRO A 53 15.07 -13.31 3.63
N GLN A 54 15.53 -12.07 3.83
CA GLN A 54 16.01 -11.53 5.11
C GLN A 54 15.22 -10.31 5.58
N THR A 55 14.09 -10.02 4.92
CA THR A 55 13.29 -8.82 5.17
C THR A 55 11.86 -9.25 5.47
N GLU A 56 11.33 -8.84 6.63
CA GLU A 56 9.94 -9.13 6.99
C GLU A 56 8.97 -8.69 5.89
N LYS A 57 8.01 -9.55 5.57
CA LYS A 57 7.03 -9.28 4.52
C LYS A 57 6.00 -8.29 5.04
N MET A 58 5.91 -7.11 4.42
CA MET A 58 5.01 -6.05 4.90
C MET A 58 3.53 -6.43 4.91
N SER A 59 3.08 -7.36 4.07
CA SER A 59 1.70 -7.87 4.13
C SER A 59 1.42 -8.66 5.40
N GLU A 60 2.40 -9.41 5.91
CA GLU A 60 2.26 -10.19 7.15
C GLU A 60 2.32 -9.26 8.35
N VAL A 61 3.26 -8.32 8.35
CA VAL A 61 3.35 -7.26 9.36
C VAL A 61 2.05 -6.47 9.45
N LEU A 62 1.45 -6.09 8.32
CA LEU A 62 0.19 -5.34 8.32
C LEU A 62 -0.98 -6.20 8.82
N TRP A 63 -1.00 -7.50 8.54
CA TRP A 63 -1.99 -8.41 9.10
C TRP A 63 -1.86 -8.55 10.63
N GLU A 64 -0.64 -8.70 11.14
CA GLU A 64 -0.39 -8.77 12.59
C GLU A 64 -0.73 -7.46 13.30
N PHE A 65 -0.44 -6.34 12.63
CA PHE A 65 -0.85 -5.02 13.09
C PHE A 65 -2.37 -4.91 13.20
N LEU A 66 -3.09 -5.41 12.19
CA LEU A 66 -4.55 -5.36 12.08
C LEU A 66 -5.30 -6.40 12.93
N ALA A 67 -4.64 -7.49 13.35
CA ALA A 67 -5.29 -8.62 14.00
C ALA A 67 -6.33 -8.24 15.08
N PRO A 68 -6.06 -7.30 16.01
CA PRO A 68 -7.04 -6.91 17.05
C PRO A 68 -8.28 -6.18 16.51
N TYR A 69 -8.17 -5.56 15.33
CA TYR A 69 -9.21 -4.74 14.72
C TYR A 69 -10.07 -5.49 13.72
N THR A 70 -9.66 -6.71 13.32
CA THR A 70 -10.41 -7.54 12.38
C THR A 70 -11.89 -7.78 12.76
N PRO A 71 -12.30 -7.87 14.04
CA PRO A 71 -13.72 -7.97 14.40
C PRO A 71 -14.55 -6.73 14.03
N LEU A 72 -13.92 -5.57 13.81
CA LEU A 72 -14.59 -4.35 13.36
C LEU A 72 -14.91 -4.36 11.85
N ALA A 73 -14.39 -5.34 11.12
CA ALA A 73 -14.48 -5.44 9.67
C ALA A 73 -15.11 -6.78 9.24
N PRO A 74 -16.44 -6.93 9.37
CA PRO A 74 -17.12 -8.19 9.09
C PRO A 74 -17.23 -8.53 7.61
N ASP A 75 -17.08 -7.53 6.74
CA ASP A 75 -17.19 -7.67 5.29
C ASP A 75 -16.02 -6.98 4.57
N ARG A 76 -15.98 -7.18 3.25
CA ARG A 76 -14.92 -6.66 2.39
C ARG A 76 -14.81 -5.14 2.43
N GLU A 77 -15.93 -4.42 2.40
CA GLU A 77 -15.92 -2.95 2.38
C GLU A 77 -15.38 -2.41 3.71
N ALA A 78 -15.81 -3.00 4.82
CA ALA A 78 -15.30 -2.67 6.14
C ALA A 78 -13.81 -3.02 6.28
N MET A 79 -13.36 -4.13 5.70
CA MET A 79 -11.94 -4.53 5.68
C MET A 79 -11.08 -3.56 4.85
N GLU A 80 -11.56 -3.14 3.68
CA GLU A 80 -10.89 -2.14 2.84
C GLU A 80 -10.75 -0.80 3.56
N LYS A 81 -11.80 -0.35 4.26
CA LYS A 81 -11.77 0.85 5.11
C LYS A 81 -10.79 0.71 6.28
N LEU A 82 -10.82 -0.43 6.96
CA LEU A 82 -9.92 -0.72 8.07
C LEU A 82 -8.44 -0.72 7.61
N LEU A 83 -8.15 -1.33 6.47
CA LEU A 83 -6.82 -1.32 5.85
C LEU A 83 -6.36 0.10 5.51
N ALA A 84 -7.23 0.90 4.89
CA ALA A 84 -6.92 2.29 4.58
C ALA A 84 -6.57 3.09 5.85
N MET A 85 -7.34 2.92 6.92
CA MET A 85 -7.07 3.54 8.23
C MET A 85 -5.74 3.07 8.82
N ALA A 86 -5.48 1.77 8.79
CA ALA A 86 -4.24 1.20 9.32
C ALA A 86 -3.00 1.70 8.59
N ILE A 87 -3.08 1.85 7.25
CA ILE A 87 -1.99 2.40 6.44
C ILE A 87 -1.75 3.88 6.76
N VAL A 88 -2.82 4.65 6.94
CA VAL A 88 -2.71 6.04 7.41
C VAL A 88 -2.02 6.10 8.78
N ALA A 89 -2.52 5.35 9.76
CA ALA A 89 -1.92 5.30 11.09
C ALA A 89 -0.45 4.88 11.02
N TRP A 90 -0.14 3.88 10.19
CA TRP A 90 1.22 3.38 9.97
C TRP A 90 2.16 4.46 9.46
N ASN A 91 1.82 5.07 8.32
CA ASN A 91 2.64 6.09 7.67
C ASN A 91 2.75 7.36 8.51
N VAL A 92 1.70 7.71 9.28
CA VAL A 92 1.74 8.89 10.16
C VAL A 92 2.86 8.79 11.19
N THR A 93 3.12 7.60 11.74
CA THR A 93 4.22 7.42 12.72
C THR A 93 5.61 7.68 12.14
N LEU A 94 5.76 7.75 10.82
CA LEU A 94 7.06 7.96 10.19
C LEU A 94 7.38 9.45 9.98
N PHE A 95 6.40 10.34 10.12
CA PHE A 95 6.65 11.78 10.07
C PHE A 95 7.24 12.31 11.40
N PRO A 96 8.03 13.40 11.37
CA PRO A 96 8.45 14.14 12.55
C PRO A 96 7.24 14.61 13.39
N GLY A 97 7.40 14.68 14.72
CA GLY A 97 6.29 14.89 15.66
C GLY A 97 5.38 16.09 15.36
N GLY A 98 5.95 17.21 14.89
CA GLY A 98 5.17 18.40 14.49
C GLY A 98 4.27 18.18 13.26
N GLU A 99 4.76 17.40 12.30
CA GLU A 99 4.02 17.08 11.06
C GLU A 99 2.91 16.05 11.29
N ARG A 100 3.08 15.12 12.24
CA ARG A 100 2.06 14.10 12.55
C ARG A 100 0.71 14.72 12.89
N ALA A 101 0.70 15.68 13.80
CA ALA A 101 -0.52 16.34 14.24
C ALA A 101 -1.19 17.12 13.10
N GLN A 102 -0.39 17.74 12.22
CA GLN A 102 -0.91 18.42 11.04
C GLN A 102 -1.55 17.44 10.06
N ARG A 103 -0.88 16.33 9.72
CA ARG A 103 -1.43 15.31 8.81
C ARG A 103 -2.72 14.70 9.33
N LEU A 104 -2.80 14.40 10.62
CA LEU A 104 -4.02 13.89 11.24
C LEU A 104 -5.17 14.91 11.19
N ARG A 105 -4.88 16.20 11.40
CA ARG A 105 -5.89 17.26 11.23
C ARG A 105 -6.39 17.32 9.79
N GLU A 106 -5.49 17.40 8.81
CA GLU A 106 -5.82 17.44 7.38
C GLU A 106 -6.72 16.25 7.00
N LEU A 107 -6.37 15.04 7.41
CA LEU A 107 -7.17 13.84 7.16
C LEU A 107 -8.52 13.87 7.86
N SER A 108 -8.60 14.34 9.10
CA SER A 108 -9.89 14.43 9.80
C SER A 108 -10.87 15.41 9.14
N THR A 109 -10.36 16.44 8.44
CA THR A 109 -11.23 17.44 7.80
C THR A 109 -11.98 16.91 6.58
N THR A 110 -11.50 15.83 5.96
CA THR A 110 -12.18 15.19 4.82
C THR A 110 -13.34 14.29 5.25
N LEU A 111 -13.47 14.01 6.55
CA LEU A 111 -14.54 13.19 7.11
C LEU A 111 -15.74 14.03 7.57
N PRO A 112 -16.95 13.46 7.52
CA PRO A 112 -18.14 14.03 8.17
C PRO A 112 -17.89 14.28 9.65
N ALA A 113 -18.44 15.36 10.22
CA ALA A 113 -18.14 15.81 11.57
C ALA A 113 -18.40 14.73 12.64
N GLU A 114 -19.50 14.00 12.47
CA GLU A 114 -19.94 12.89 13.30
C GLU A 114 -18.96 11.71 13.32
N ALA A 115 -18.18 11.50 12.26
CA ALA A 115 -17.22 10.39 12.15
C ALA A 115 -15.80 10.77 12.62
N ARG A 116 -15.51 12.06 12.84
CA ARG A 116 -14.14 12.54 13.14
C ARG A 116 -13.62 12.03 14.47
N THR A 117 -14.45 12.04 15.51
CA THR A 117 -14.05 11.66 16.86
C THR A 117 -13.64 10.19 16.91
N ASP A 118 -14.49 9.31 16.39
CA ASP A 118 -14.24 7.86 16.38
C ASP A 118 -13.04 7.51 15.49
N PHE A 119 -12.92 8.16 14.33
CA PHE A 119 -11.76 8.02 13.47
C PHE A 119 -10.45 8.42 14.18
N LEU A 120 -10.41 9.59 14.81
CA LEU A 120 -9.22 10.07 15.51
C LEU A 120 -8.88 9.19 16.72
N ALA A 121 -9.88 8.67 17.43
CA ALA A 121 -9.66 7.75 18.54
C ALA A 121 -9.01 6.45 18.05
N LEU A 122 -9.56 5.83 17.01
CA LEU A 122 -9.04 4.58 16.46
C LEU A 122 -7.64 4.75 15.84
N ILE A 123 -7.39 5.83 15.10
CA ILE A 123 -6.06 6.12 14.54
C ILE A 123 -5.02 6.34 15.63
N ARG A 124 -5.36 7.04 16.72
CA ARG A 124 -4.43 7.23 17.85
C ARG A 124 -4.09 5.90 18.53
N GLU A 125 -5.07 5.02 18.68
CA GLU A 125 -4.85 3.68 19.22
C GLU A 125 -3.92 2.85 18.33
N MET A 126 -4.17 2.86 17.02
CA MET A 126 -3.34 2.19 16.02
C MET A 126 -1.91 2.73 16.00
N ILE A 127 -1.73 4.05 16.12
CA ILE A 127 -0.41 4.69 16.24
C ILE A 127 0.32 4.17 17.48
N ALA A 128 -0.34 4.21 18.65
CA ALA A 128 0.26 3.72 19.90
C ALA A 128 0.63 2.23 19.82
N ARG A 129 -0.19 1.41 19.15
CA ARG A 129 0.11 0.01 18.88
C ARG A 129 1.35 -0.15 17.99
N LYS A 130 1.46 0.62 16.90
CA LYS A 130 2.62 0.56 16.02
C LYS A 130 3.89 0.93 16.77
N GLU A 131 3.85 2.01 17.55
CA GLU A 131 4.99 2.46 18.35
C GLU A 131 5.39 1.46 19.45
N ARG A 132 4.44 0.66 19.94
CA ARG A 132 4.71 -0.35 20.97
C ARG A 132 5.29 -1.65 20.42
N TYR A 133 4.75 -2.15 19.30
CA TYR A 133 5.06 -3.50 18.81
C TYR A 133 5.87 -3.53 17.51
N PHE A 134 5.86 -2.44 16.73
CA PHE A 134 6.44 -2.36 15.40
C PHE A 134 7.37 -1.15 15.22
N ALA A 135 7.94 -0.64 16.32
CA ALA A 135 8.76 0.58 16.32
C ALA A 135 9.98 0.50 15.39
N GLN A 136 10.56 -0.69 15.25
CA GLN A 136 11.74 -0.92 14.41
C GLN A 136 11.43 -0.84 12.91
N ASN A 137 10.15 -0.94 12.54
CA ASN A 137 9.75 -0.89 11.14
C ASN A 137 9.47 0.56 10.70
N THR A 138 10.42 1.07 9.91
CA THR A 138 10.43 2.43 9.38
C THR A 138 10.08 2.50 7.89
N ARG A 139 9.44 1.45 7.34
CA ARG A 139 9.07 1.40 5.92
C ARG A 139 7.73 2.07 5.67
N TYR A 140 7.69 2.94 4.66
CA TYR A 140 6.44 3.52 4.19
C TYR A 140 5.67 2.49 3.37
N ILE A 141 4.36 2.43 3.59
CA ILE A 141 3.45 1.69 2.73
C ILE A 141 3.00 2.64 1.62
N LEU A 142 3.34 2.31 0.39
CA LEU A 142 3.08 3.14 -0.79
C LEU A 142 1.73 2.79 -1.42
N ASN A 143 1.43 1.50 -1.48
CA ASN A 143 0.17 1.00 -2.03
C ASN A 143 -0.14 -0.40 -1.49
N TYR A 144 -1.40 -0.81 -1.61
CA TYR A 144 -1.83 -2.14 -1.25
C TYR A 144 -2.91 -2.63 -2.21
N GLU A 145 -3.10 -3.93 -2.23
CA GLU A 145 -4.19 -4.57 -2.96
C GLU A 145 -4.75 -5.69 -2.09
N LEU A 146 -6.06 -5.63 -1.85
CA LEU A 146 -6.81 -6.68 -1.21
C LEU A 146 -7.48 -7.52 -2.30
N THR A 147 -7.16 -8.81 -2.33
CA THR A 147 -7.79 -9.77 -3.22
C THR A 147 -8.53 -10.81 -2.39
N GLU A 148 -9.72 -11.18 -2.84
CA GLU A 148 -10.54 -12.19 -2.18
C GLU A 148 -10.19 -13.56 -2.77
N GLY A 149 -9.62 -14.43 -1.94
CA GLY A 149 -9.46 -15.85 -2.23
C GLY A 149 -10.74 -16.62 -1.99
N ARG A 150 -10.72 -17.95 -2.19
CA ARG A 150 -11.91 -18.80 -1.98
C ARG A 150 -12.40 -18.83 -0.53
N GLU A 151 -11.49 -18.62 0.43
CA GLU A 151 -11.76 -18.78 1.87
C GLU A 151 -11.09 -17.70 2.74
N SER A 152 -10.30 -16.80 2.14
CA SER A 152 -9.57 -15.78 2.90
C SER A 152 -9.21 -14.57 2.04
N TYR A 153 -8.93 -13.45 2.69
CA TYR A 153 -8.37 -12.27 2.04
C TYR A 153 -6.85 -12.42 1.87
N HIS A 154 -6.36 -12.12 0.67
CA HIS A 154 -4.95 -12.02 0.36
C HIS A 154 -4.56 -10.56 0.17
N LEU A 155 -3.58 -10.13 0.96
CA LEU A 155 -3.07 -8.77 0.97
C LEU A 155 -1.71 -8.72 0.28
N ASN A 156 -1.60 -7.89 -0.76
CA ASN A 156 -0.34 -7.49 -1.35
C ASN A 156 0.00 -6.08 -0.90
N VAL A 157 1.24 -5.85 -0.46
CA VAL A 157 1.71 -4.54 -0.01
C VAL A 157 2.95 -4.14 -0.78
N LEU A 158 2.93 -2.91 -1.29
CA LEU A 158 4.09 -2.24 -1.84
C LEU A 158 4.63 -1.27 -0.80
N SER A 159 5.88 -1.46 -0.40
CA SER A 159 6.54 -0.62 0.61
C SER A 159 7.93 -0.18 0.16
N THR A 160 8.47 0.84 0.82
CA THR A 160 9.88 1.19 0.68
C THR A 160 10.78 0.09 1.30
N LEU A 161 12.03 -0.03 0.84
CA LEU A 161 13.02 -0.95 1.43
C LEU A 161 13.72 -0.36 2.66
N LEU A 162 13.99 0.95 2.61
CA LEU A 162 14.58 1.75 3.66
C LEU A 162 13.70 2.99 3.88
N PRO A 163 13.77 3.65 5.05
CA PRO A 163 13.22 4.99 5.18
C PRO A 163 13.89 5.90 4.13
N PRO A 164 13.16 6.86 3.52
CA PRO A 164 13.76 7.79 2.58
C PRO A 164 14.99 8.45 3.24
N PRO A 165 16.08 8.69 2.50
CA PRO A 165 17.25 9.37 3.05
C PRO A 165 16.75 10.66 3.68
N GLN A 166 17.00 10.84 4.99
CA GLN A 166 16.78 12.15 5.58
C GLN A 166 17.59 13.13 4.74
N ALA A 167 16.94 14.20 4.27
CA ALA A 167 17.64 15.26 3.56
C ALA A 167 18.73 15.76 4.50
N VAL A 168 19.97 15.35 4.25
CA VAL A 168 21.13 15.87 4.94
C VAL A 168 21.10 17.37 4.63
N PRO A 169 20.97 18.26 5.63
CA PRO A 169 21.05 19.68 5.33
C PRO A 169 22.40 19.91 4.65
N ALA A 170 22.34 20.45 3.44
CA ALA A 170 23.50 20.86 2.66
C ALA A 170 24.14 22.07 3.35
N ASP A 171 24.84 21.83 4.47
CA ASP A 171 25.73 22.81 5.10
C ASP A 171 26.62 22.09 6.11
N SER A 172 27.54 21.30 5.58
CA SER A 172 28.76 20.88 6.29
C SER A 172 29.88 20.58 5.29
N GLU A 173 30.01 21.38 4.22
CA GLU A 173 31.28 21.48 3.50
C GLU A 173 32.10 22.60 4.14
N GLU A 174 32.82 22.18 5.17
CA GLU A 174 34.22 22.48 5.44
C GLU A 174 34.83 23.55 4.50
N LYS A 175 34.94 24.77 5.01
CA LYS A 175 35.71 25.84 4.38
C LYS A 175 37.20 25.66 4.74
N PRO A 176 38.13 25.73 3.77
CA PRO A 176 39.56 25.47 3.97
C PRO A 176 40.25 26.50 4.88
#